data_AF-A0A838L6N8-F1
#
_entry.id   AF-A0A838L6N8-F1
#
_cell.length_a   1.000
_cell.length_b   1.000
_cell.length_c   1.000
_cell.angle_alpha   90.00
_cell.angle_beta   90.00
_cell.angle_gamma   90.00
#
_symmetry.space_group_name_H-M   'P 1'
#
loop_
_entity.id
_entity.type
_entity.pdbx_description
1 polymer ?
#
loop_
_entity_poly.entity_id
_entity_poly.type
_entity_poly.pdbx_seq_one_letter_code
_entity_poly.pdbx_strand_id
1 'polypeptide(L)'
;MQHVKRSAAKAMGILRTPPGKAFAPARDRGIYVVWIALVWAGMLAGFLPDLARFEAETPAPPLVLHVHAALYFVWLVCVTLQIAFVELRRPALHRRLGWWLVGLSVALVPLGLVSTMVDMARSSAGTPYEPQFLGLEFQSLIVFSILLGLATQMRRDIAAHRRLMILLAICFLDPGTSRAWGFFSPIHPDGMFGWWLRFFWGNAAMLLAMMGWDIRRHGRVHPALLAGGALITAGEVAAVFLEFSPWWHRVAGGLVMAWGWTG
;
A
#
# COMPACT_ATOMS: atom_id res chain seq x y z
N MET A 1 12.91 16.83 -24.98
CA MET A 1 12.42 15.43 -24.93
C MET A 1 13.52 14.37 -24.69
N GLN A 2 14.72 14.48 -25.29
CA GLN A 2 15.81 13.51 -25.09
C GLN A 2 16.42 13.52 -23.67
N HIS A 3 16.55 14.70 -23.03
CA HIS A 3 17.03 14.82 -21.64
C HIS A 3 16.13 14.12 -20.61
N VAL A 4 14.81 14.28 -20.73
CA VAL A 4 13.82 13.60 -19.87
C VAL A 4 13.93 12.08 -20.01
N LYS A 5 14.03 11.57 -21.25
CA LYS A 5 14.21 10.13 -21.51
C LYS A 5 15.50 9.58 -20.91
N ARG A 6 16.62 10.32 -21.01
CA ARG A 6 17.90 9.92 -20.40
C ARG A 6 17.86 9.93 -18.87
N SER A 7 17.21 10.93 -18.26
CA SER A 7 17.04 11.00 -16.81
C SER A 7 16.18 9.85 -16.28
N ALA A 8 15.05 9.58 -16.94
CA ALA A 8 14.19 8.44 -16.61
C ALA A 8 14.92 7.09 -16.76
N ALA A 9 15.69 6.91 -17.84
CA ALA A 9 16.48 5.69 -18.02
C ALA A 9 17.54 5.50 -16.92
N LYS A 10 18.19 6.59 -16.48
CA LYS A 10 19.16 6.58 -15.38
C LYS A 10 18.48 6.25 -14.04
N ALA A 11 17.34 6.88 -13.75
CA ALA A 11 16.55 6.59 -12.54
C ALA A 11 16.09 5.12 -12.50
N MET A 12 15.62 4.58 -13.63
CA MET A 12 15.27 3.16 -13.74
C MET A 12 16.47 2.23 -13.56
N GLY A 13 17.68 2.68 -13.93
CA GLY A 13 18.91 1.93 -13.71
C GLY A 13 19.21 1.66 -12.23
N ILE A 14 18.81 2.57 -11.33
CA ILE A 14 19.00 2.45 -9.88
C ILE A 14 18.16 1.30 -9.31
N LEU A 15 17.02 0.99 -9.92
CA LEU A 15 16.10 -0.04 -9.43
C LEU A 15 16.45 -1.44 -9.91
N ARG A 16 17.29 -1.56 -10.95
CA ARG A 16 17.59 -2.84 -11.58
C ARG A 16 18.38 -3.76 -10.65
N THR A 17 18.20 -5.05 -10.84
CA THR A 17 19.01 -6.08 -10.21
C THR A 17 20.48 -5.86 -10.60
N PRO A 18 21.40 -5.68 -9.63
CA PRO A 18 22.81 -5.53 -9.93
C PRO A 18 23.36 -6.79 -10.63
N PRO A 19 24.30 -6.65 -11.57
CA PRO A 19 24.92 -7.80 -12.22
C PRO A 19 25.62 -8.72 -11.20
N GLY A 20 25.60 -10.03 -11.46
CA GLY A 20 26.22 -11.05 -10.61
C GLY A 20 25.29 -12.23 -10.29
N LYS A 21 25.71 -13.10 -9.36
CA LYS A 21 24.93 -14.27 -8.90
C LYS A 21 23.95 -13.94 -7.75
N ALA A 22 24.04 -12.74 -7.18
CA ALA A 22 23.12 -12.27 -6.13
C ALA A 22 21.70 -12.12 -6.68
N PHE A 23 20.68 -12.37 -5.85
CA PHE A 23 19.26 -12.18 -6.21
C PHE A 23 18.72 -13.08 -7.34
N ALA A 24 19.35 -14.24 -7.59
CA ALA A 24 18.86 -15.19 -8.59
C ALA A 24 17.36 -15.55 -8.33
N PRO A 25 16.43 -15.27 -9.28
CA PRO A 25 14.99 -15.38 -9.03
C PRO A 25 14.49 -16.76 -8.59
N ALA A 26 15.22 -17.83 -8.94
CA ALA A 26 14.90 -19.19 -8.54
C ALA A 26 15.11 -19.44 -7.04
N ARG A 27 16.07 -18.77 -6.39
CA ARG A 27 16.44 -18.98 -4.99
C ARG A 27 15.43 -18.35 -4.02
N ASP A 28 14.73 -17.31 -4.47
CA ASP A 28 13.79 -16.55 -3.64
C ASP A 28 12.31 -16.90 -3.90
N ARG A 29 12.00 -17.85 -4.78
CA ARG A 29 10.59 -18.04 -5.21
C ARG A 29 9.62 -18.30 -4.05
N GLY A 30 10.02 -19.17 -3.10
CA GLY A 30 9.16 -19.57 -1.99
C GLY A 30 8.94 -18.51 -0.92
N ILE A 31 9.87 -17.54 -0.76
CA ILE A 31 9.74 -16.51 0.28
C ILE A 31 8.56 -15.56 -0.02
N TYR A 32 8.18 -15.39 -1.30
CA TYR A 32 7.05 -14.55 -1.67
C TYR A 32 5.71 -15.12 -1.21
N VAL A 33 5.59 -16.43 -1.02
CA VAL A 33 4.43 -17.06 -0.38
C VAL A 33 4.33 -16.65 1.09
N VAL A 34 5.46 -16.58 1.79
CA VAL A 34 5.51 -16.12 3.19
C VAL A 34 5.13 -14.64 3.28
N TRP A 35 5.70 -13.79 2.41
CA TRP A 35 5.39 -12.36 2.40
C TRP A 35 3.91 -12.08 2.15
N ILE A 36 3.29 -12.72 1.15
CA ILE A 36 1.85 -12.52 0.92
C ILE A 36 1.00 -13.08 2.06
N ALA A 37 1.42 -14.18 2.69
CA ALA A 37 0.71 -14.74 3.86
C ALA A 37 0.77 -13.79 5.07
N LEU A 38 1.90 -13.12 5.30
CA LEU A 38 2.01 -12.11 6.36
C LEU A 38 1.16 -10.87 6.06
N VAL A 39 1.07 -10.44 4.80
CA VAL A 39 0.14 -9.38 4.38
C VAL A 39 -1.30 -9.80 4.67
N TRP A 40 -1.71 -11.02 4.29
CA TRP A 40 -3.03 -11.54 4.64
C TRP A 40 -3.26 -11.56 6.15
N ALA A 41 -2.30 -12.05 6.94
CA ALA A 41 -2.42 -12.09 8.39
C ALA A 41 -2.65 -10.68 8.98
N GLY A 42 -1.89 -9.68 8.53
CA GLY A 42 -2.05 -8.30 8.99
C GLY A 42 -3.40 -7.68 8.58
N MET A 43 -3.85 -7.93 7.35
CA MET A 43 -5.17 -7.48 6.87
C MET A 43 -6.29 -8.13 7.69
N LEU A 44 -6.28 -9.45 7.83
CA LEU A 44 -7.33 -10.21 8.50
C LEU A 44 -7.38 -9.91 10.01
N ALA A 45 -6.22 -9.74 10.66
CA ALA A 45 -6.14 -9.40 12.07
C ALA A 45 -6.82 -8.06 12.41
N GLY A 46 -6.80 -7.10 11.48
CA GLY A 46 -7.48 -5.83 11.64
C GLY A 46 -8.93 -5.84 11.20
N PHE A 47 -9.22 -6.39 10.02
CA PHE A 47 -10.54 -6.26 9.42
C PHE A 47 -11.58 -7.22 10.00
N LEU A 48 -11.24 -8.48 10.35
CA LEU A 48 -12.24 -9.40 10.88
C LEU A 48 -12.91 -8.91 12.16
N PRO A 49 -12.15 -8.47 13.19
CA PRO A 49 -12.77 -7.97 14.43
C PRO A 49 -13.55 -6.67 14.21
N ASP A 50 -13.17 -5.87 13.19
CA ASP A 50 -13.77 -4.57 12.90
C ASP A 50 -15.12 -4.67 12.16
N LEU A 51 -15.44 -5.83 11.56
CA LEU A 51 -16.67 -6.02 10.76
C LEU A 51 -17.94 -5.66 11.54
N ALA A 52 -18.08 -6.14 12.78
CA ALA A 52 -19.27 -5.88 13.59
C ALA A 52 -19.43 -4.39 13.93
N ARG A 53 -18.31 -3.68 14.18
CA ARG A 53 -18.31 -2.24 14.42
C ARG A 53 -18.71 -1.50 13.14
N PHE A 54 -18.14 -1.87 11.99
CA PHE A 54 -18.40 -1.25 10.70
C PHE A 54 -19.89 -1.33 10.32
N GLU A 55 -20.50 -2.51 10.41
CA GLU A 55 -21.92 -2.72 10.09
C GLU A 55 -22.87 -1.96 11.06
N ALA A 56 -22.39 -1.64 12.27
CA ALA A 56 -23.16 -0.91 13.29
C ALA A 56 -22.93 0.61 13.26
N GLU A 57 -22.13 1.14 12.33
CA GLU A 57 -21.87 2.58 12.26
C GLU A 57 -23.15 3.38 12.01
N THR A 58 -23.23 4.56 12.63
CA THR A 58 -24.33 5.51 12.44
C THR A 58 -23.75 6.88 12.10
N PRO A 59 -24.06 7.46 10.92
CA PRO A 59 -24.92 6.94 9.84
C PRO A 59 -24.38 5.63 9.23
N ALA A 60 -25.21 4.82 8.58
CA ALA A 60 -24.76 3.54 7.99
C ALA A 60 -23.68 3.75 6.91
N PRO A 61 -22.71 2.81 6.76
CA PRO A 61 -21.69 2.91 5.71
C PRO A 61 -22.32 2.86 4.30
N PRO A 62 -21.98 3.79 3.40
CA PRO A 62 -22.54 3.82 2.05
C PRO A 62 -22.04 2.65 1.20
N LEU A 63 -22.80 2.32 0.14
CA LEU A 63 -22.49 1.21 -0.76
C LEU A 63 -21.06 1.29 -1.35
N VAL A 64 -20.55 2.50 -1.59
CA VAL A 64 -19.20 2.70 -2.12
C VAL A 64 -18.11 2.09 -1.23
N LEU A 65 -18.28 2.09 0.09
CA LEU A 65 -17.31 1.49 1.02
C LEU A 65 -17.29 -0.04 0.93
N HIS A 66 -18.46 -0.64 0.71
CA HIS A 66 -18.57 -2.09 0.48
C HIS A 66 -17.92 -2.49 -0.84
N VAL A 67 -18.16 -1.71 -1.90
CA VAL A 67 -17.55 -1.93 -3.22
C VAL A 67 -16.03 -1.75 -3.15
N HIS A 68 -15.56 -0.73 -2.44
CA HIS A 68 -14.14 -0.50 -2.17
C HIS A 68 -13.51 -1.71 -1.47
N ALA A 69 -14.06 -2.14 -0.33
CA ALA A 69 -13.55 -3.28 0.42
C ALA A 69 -13.53 -4.56 -0.42
N ALA A 70 -14.60 -4.85 -1.16
CA ALA A 70 -14.71 -6.02 -2.01
C ALA A 70 -13.67 -6.02 -3.15
N LEU A 71 -13.46 -4.90 -3.83
CA LEU A 71 -12.52 -4.82 -4.94
C LEU A 71 -11.06 -4.89 -4.48
N TYR A 72 -10.72 -4.30 -3.33
CA TYR A 72 -9.39 -4.45 -2.73
C TYR A 72 -9.13 -5.87 -2.22
N PHE A 73 -10.16 -6.55 -1.68
CA PHE A 73 -10.07 -7.97 -1.35
C PHE A 73 -9.81 -8.82 -2.61
N VAL A 74 -10.57 -8.61 -3.69
CA VAL A 74 -10.35 -9.27 -4.98
C VAL A 74 -8.95 -8.99 -5.52
N TRP A 75 -8.46 -7.76 -5.38
CA TRP A 75 -7.09 -7.39 -5.77
C TRP A 75 -6.05 -8.20 -5.00
N LEU A 76 -6.17 -8.33 -3.68
CA LEU A 76 -5.24 -9.10 -2.86
C LEU A 76 -5.28 -10.61 -3.17
N VAL A 77 -6.47 -11.16 -3.44
CA VAL A 77 -6.62 -12.52 -3.97
C VAL A 77 -5.90 -12.65 -5.31
N CYS A 78 -6.06 -11.69 -6.21
CA CYS A 78 -5.39 -11.71 -7.51
C CYS A 78 -3.86 -11.65 -7.38
N VAL A 79 -3.31 -10.82 -6.49
CA VAL A 79 -1.86 -10.80 -6.18
C VAL A 79 -1.39 -12.16 -5.65
N THR A 80 -2.19 -12.80 -4.80
CA THR A 80 -1.90 -14.15 -4.29
C THR A 80 -1.88 -15.18 -5.43
N LEU A 81 -2.85 -15.11 -6.35
CA LEU A 81 -2.89 -15.96 -7.55
C LEU A 81 -1.69 -15.69 -8.48
N GLN A 82 -1.20 -14.44 -8.58
CA GLN A 82 0.02 -14.15 -9.34
C GLN A 82 1.23 -14.94 -8.84
N ILE A 83 1.37 -15.05 -7.51
CA ILE A 83 2.44 -15.83 -6.87
C ILE A 83 2.20 -17.32 -7.09
N ALA A 84 0.96 -17.80 -6.89
CA ALA A 84 0.60 -19.20 -7.11
C ALA A 84 0.88 -19.66 -8.55
N PHE A 85 0.55 -18.86 -9.56
CA PHE A 85 0.84 -19.21 -10.96
C PHE A 85 2.33 -19.32 -11.27
N VAL A 86 3.19 -18.58 -10.57
CA VAL A 86 4.65 -18.74 -10.69
C VAL A 86 5.10 -20.07 -10.08
N GLU A 87 4.62 -20.41 -8.88
CA GLU A 87 4.96 -21.67 -8.21
C GLU A 87 4.44 -22.89 -8.99
N LEU A 88 3.23 -22.79 -9.54
CA LEU A 88 2.60 -23.81 -10.40
C LEU A 88 3.19 -23.86 -11.82
N ARG A 89 4.22 -23.06 -12.12
CA ARG A 89 4.87 -22.97 -13.44
C ARG A 89 3.89 -22.67 -14.58
N ARG A 90 2.89 -21.82 -14.34
CA ARG A 90 1.88 -21.34 -15.32
C ARG A 90 2.07 -19.86 -15.69
N PRO A 91 3.20 -19.47 -16.31
CA PRO A 91 3.51 -18.06 -16.57
C PRO A 91 2.56 -17.40 -17.59
N ALA A 92 1.87 -18.18 -18.43
CA ALA A 92 0.85 -17.64 -19.34
C ALA A 92 -0.36 -17.06 -18.57
N LEU A 93 -0.82 -17.76 -17.52
CA LEU A 93 -1.90 -17.28 -16.65
C LEU A 93 -1.46 -16.07 -15.83
N HIS A 94 -0.23 -16.11 -15.28
CA HIS A 94 0.39 -14.96 -14.60
C HIS A 94 0.35 -13.70 -15.49
N ARG A 95 0.80 -13.80 -16.75
CA ARG A 95 0.78 -12.65 -17.68
C ARG A 95 -0.63 -12.16 -18.00
N ARG A 96 -1.58 -13.08 -18.24
CA ARG A 96 -2.97 -12.71 -18.58
C ARG A 96 -3.66 -12.02 -17.41
N LEU A 97 -3.63 -12.63 -16.22
CA LEU A 97 -4.18 -12.03 -15.01
C LEU A 97 -3.41 -10.76 -14.63
N GLY A 98 -2.10 -10.69 -14.91
CA GLY A 98 -1.25 -9.55 -14.55
C GLY A 98 -1.70 -8.26 -15.25
N TRP A 99 -2.05 -8.31 -16.53
CA TRP A 99 -2.59 -7.14 -17.23
C TRP A 99 -3.98 -6.75 -16.75
N TRP A 100 -4.84 -7.74 -16.43
CA TRP A 100 -6.13 -7.47 -15.81
C TRP A 100 -5.96 -6.79 -14.44
N LEU A 101 -5.02 -7.29 -13.62
CA LEU A 101 -4.70 -6.74 -12.31
C LEU A 101 -4.14 -5.31 -12.39
N VAL A 102 -3.33 -5.00 -13.42
CA VAL A 102 -2.91 -3.61 -13.68
C VAL A 102 -4.11 -2.72 -13.98
N GLY A 103 -5.04 -3.18 -14.83
CA GLY A 103 -6.27 -2.44 -15.13
C GLY A 103 -7.14 -2.21 -13.89
N LEU A 104 -7.33 -3.26 -13.07
CA LEU A 104 -8.03 -3.16 -11.78
C LEU A 104 -7.32 -2.15 -10.85
N SER A 105 -5.99 -2.22 -10.74
CA SER A 105 -5.20 -1.30 -9.91
C SER A 105 -5.40 0.17 -10.32
N VAL A 106 -5.46 0.45 -11.62
CA VAL A 106 -5.73 1.81 -12.13
C VAL A 106 -7.14 2.28 -11.76
N ALA A 107 -8.13 1.39 -11.80
CA ALA A 107 -9.51 1.72 -11.40
C ALA A 107 -9.66 1.87 -9.87
N LEU A 108 -8.86 1.15 -9.08
CA LEU A 108 -8.89 1.23 -7.61
C LEU A 108 -8.41 2.58 -7.09
N VAL A 109 -7.47 3.25 -7.77
CA VAL A 109 -6.96 4.57 -7.33
C VAL A 109 -8.08 5.63 -7.19
N PRO A 110 -8.86 5.95 -8.24
CA PRO A 110 -9.97 6.89 -8.08
C PRO A 110 -11.07 6.36 -7.16
N LEU A 111 -11.30 5.04 -7.12
CA LEU A 111 -12.27 4.46 -6.18
C LEU A 111 -11.86 4.69 -4.72
N GLY A 112 -10.58 4.55 -4.38
CA GLY A 112 -10.04 4.86 -3.05
C GLY A 112 -10.32 6.30 -2.65
N LEU A 113 -9.95 7.25 -3.53
CA LEU A 113 -10.21 8.66 -3.29
C LEU A 113 -11.70 8.97 -3.10
N VAL A 114 -12.57 8.45 -3.97
CA VAL A 114 -14.03 8.65 -3.86
C VAL A 114 -14.56 8.05 -2.56
N SER A 115 -14.09 6.87 -2.18
CA SER A 115 -14.51 6.18 -0.95
C SER A 115 -14.17 7.01 0.28
N THR A 116 -12.93 7.53 0.34
CA THR A 116 -12.48 8.40 1.42
C THR A 116 -13.26 9.72 1.45
N MET A 117 -13.49 10.37 0.31
CA MET A 117 -14.27 11.61 0.26
C MET A 117 -15.72 11.41 0.73
N VAL A 118 -16.37 10.34 0.28
CA VAL A 118 -17.74 10.02 0.69
C VAL A 118 -17.81 9.68 2.18
N ASP A 119 -16.85 8.91 2.69
CA ASP A 119 -16.81 8.54 4.10
C ASP A 119 -16.58 9.74 5.01
N MET A 120 -15.66 10.62 4.62
CA MET A 120 -15.38 11.85 5.35
C MET A 120 -16.57 12.81 5.31
N ALA A 121 -17.21 13.00 4.15
CA ALA A 121 -18.39 13.85 4.03
C ALA A 121 -19.56 13.33 4.90
N ARG A 122 -19.78 12.01 4.92
CA ARG A 122 -20.75 11.37 5.82
C ARG A 122 -20.41 11.61 7.30
N SER A 123 -19.15 11.39 7.68
CA SER A 123 -18.72 11.48 9.08
C SER A 123 -18.63 12.92 9.61
N SER A 124 -18.52 13.90 8.70
CA SER A 124 -18.48 15.34 9.04
C SER A 124 -19.86 15.95 9.20
N ALA A 125 -20.94 15.25 8.80
CA ALA A 125 -22.32 15.72 8.92
C ALA A 125 -22.79 15.66 10.38
N GLY A 126 -22.33 16.58 11.22
CA GLY A 126 -22.82 16.77 12.59
C GLY A 126 -21.76 16.96 13.68
N THR A 127 -20.48 16.76 13.37
CA THR A 127 -19.35 16.97 14.31
C THR A 127 -18.11 17.49 13.58
N PRO A 128 -17.24 18.28 14.23
CA PRO A 128 -15.91 18.57 13.69
C PRO A 128 -15.13 17.26 13.57
N TYR A 129 -15.10 16.69 12.37
CA TYR A 129 -14.35 15.48 12.07
C TYR A 129 -12.93 15.89 11.64
N GLU A 130 -11.91 15.35 12.31
CA GLU A 130 -10.51 15.61 12.00
C GLU A 130 -10.18 14.99 10.63
N PRO A 131 -9.73 15.77 9.64
CA PRO A 131 -9.55 15.31 8.27
C PRO A 131 -8.24 14.53 8.04
N GLN A 132 -7.76 13.88 9.10
CA GLN A 132 -6.53 13.10 9.20
C GLN A 132 -6.38 12.05 8.08
N PHE A 133 -7.49 11.43 7.70
CA PHE A 133 -7.47 10.33 6.74
C PHE A 133 -7.16 10.75 5.31
N LEU A 134 -7.37 12.02 4.93
CA LEU A 134 -7.11 12.44 3.55
C LEU A 134 -5.60 12.52 3.24
N GLY A 135 -4.78 12.86 4.24
CA GLY A 135 -3.32 12.85 4.10
C GLY A 135 -2.79 11.43 3.91
N LEU A 136 -3.31 10.48 4.69
CA LEU A 136 -3.04 9.04 4.55
C LEU A 136 -3.46 8.52 3.17
N GLU A 137 -4.67 8.83 2.73
CA GLU A 137 -5.18 8.36 1.44
C GLU A 137 -4.34 8.89 0.28
N PHE A 138 -4.03 10.19 0.24
CA PHE A 138 -3.20 10.75 -0.82
C PHE A 138 -1.81 10.12 -0.84
N GLN A 139 -1.21 9.93 0.33
CA GLN A 139 0.06 9.24 0.45
C GLN A 139 0.00 7.83 -0.16
N SER A 140 -0.99 7.03 0.23
CA SER A 140 -1.13 5.66 -0.25
C SER A 140 -1.40 5.61 -1.76
N LEU A 141 -2.28 6.46 -2.28
CA LEU A 141 -2.58 6.53 -3.72
C LEU A 141 -1.38 6.95 -4.58
N ILE A 142 -0.63 7.95 -4.14
CA ILE A 142 0.57 8.44 -4.85
C ILE A 142 1.65 7.36 -4.85
N VAL A 143 1.98 6.82 -3.67
CA VAL A 143 3.03 5.80 -3.54
C VAL A 143 2.65 4.53 -4.30
N PHE A 144 1.40 4.07 -4.17
CA PHE A 144 0.91 2.90 -4.90
C PHE A 144 0.99 3.09 -6.41
N SER A 145 0.56 4.24 -6.93
CA SER A 145 0.60 4.54 -8.37
C SER A 145 2.04 4.52 -8.92
N ILE A 146 2.99 5.11 -8.18
CA ILE A 146 4.41 5.08 -8.54
C ILE A 146 4.92 3.65 -8.53
N LEU A 147 4.70 2.91 -7.45
CA LEU A 147 5.15 1.53 -7.32
C LEU A 147 4.54 0.63 -8.40
N LEU A 148 3.26 0.79 -8.74
CA LEU A 148 2.59 0.05 -9.81
C LEU A 148 3.25 0.30 -11.17
N GLY A 149 3.56 1.57 -11.46
CA GLY A 149 4.31 1.95 -12.66
C GLY A 149 5.69 1.28 -12.69
N LEU A 150 6.43 1.38 -11.60
CA LEU A 150 7.77 0.78 -11.48
C LEU A 150 7.72 -0.76 -11.60
N ALA A 151 6.80 -1.42 -10.90
CA ALA A 151 6.63 -2.87 -10.94
C ALA A 151 6.30 -3.36 -12.35
N THR A 152 5.40 -2.66 -13.05
CA THR A 152 4.99 -2.97 -14.42
C THR A 152 6.14 -2.76 -15.42
N GLN A 153 6.92 -1.68 -15.25
CA GLN A 153 8.11 -1.41 -16.06
C GLN A 153 9.21 -2.44 -15.82
N MET A 154 9.40 -2.85 -14.57
CA MET A 154 10.40 -3.83 -14.15
C MET A 154 9.98 -5.29 -14.39
N ARG A 155 8.84 -5.58 -15.01
CA ARG A 155 8.32 -6.95 -15.24
C ARG A 155 9.28 -7.94 -15.91
N ARG A 156 10.31 -7.46 -16.61
CA ARG A 156 11.36 -8.29 -17.24
C ARG A 156 12.55 -8.57 -16.31
N ASP A 157 12.72 -7.75 -15.28
CA ASP A 157 13.66 -7.95 -14.20
C ASP A 157 12.93 -8.59 -13.01
N ILE A 158 12.90 -9.93 -12.99
CA ILE A 158 12.02 -10.69 -12.09
C ILE A 158 12.33 -10.41 -10.61
N ALA A 159 13.61 -10.23 -10.25
CA ALA A 159 14.00 -9.99 -8.87
C ALA A 159 13.57 -8.60 -8.39
N ALA A 160 13.62 -7.58 -9.24
CA ALA A 160 13.07 -6.26 -8.96
C ALA A 160 11.54 -6.28 -8.94
N HIS A 161 10.91 -6.88 -9.96
CA HIS A 161 9.46 -6.93 -10.13
C HIS A 161 8.75 -7.55 -8.93
N ARG A 162 9.20 -8.72 -8.45
CA ARG A 162 8.53 -9.40 -7.32
C ARG A 162 8.63 -8.59 -6.03
N ARG A 163 9.77 -7.95 -5.77
CA ARG A 163 9.94 -7.06 -4.60
C ARG A 163 8.99 -5.87 -4.68
N LEU A 164 8.92 -5.21 -5.83
CA LEU A 164 7.99 -4.09 -6.05
C LEU A 164 6.53 -4.55 -5.88
N MET A 165 6.14 -5.71 -6.40
CA MET A 165 4.77 -6.24 -6.23
C MET A 165 4.39 -6.48 -4.77
N ILE A 166 5.31 -6.96 -3.92
CA ILE A 166 5.04 -7.07 -2.48
C ILE A 166 5.00 -5.69 -1.82
N LEU A 167 5.85 -4.74 -2.23
CA LEU A 167 5.80 -3.36 -1.74
C LEU A 167 4.48 -2.67 -2.07
N LEU A 168 3.86 -2.96 -3.23
CA LEU A 168 2.49 -2.51 -3.51
C LEU A 168 1.49 -3.01 -2.47
N ALA A 169 1.59 -4.28 -2.07
CA ALA A 169 0.69 -4.87 -1.08
C ALA A 169 0.95 -4.30 0.32
N ILE A 170 2.21 -4.01 0.66
CA ILE A 170 2.59 -3.33 1.91
C ILE A 170 2.05 -1.88 1.93
N CYS A 171 2.01 -1.19 0.79
CA CYS A 171 1.51 0.19 0.70
C CYS A 171 0.05 0.38 1.17
N PHE A 172 -0.74 -0.70 1.27
CA PHE A 172 -2.10 -0.66 1.79
C PHE A 172 -2.30 -1.60 3.00
N LEU A 173 -1.22 -2.06 3.63
CA LEU A 173 -1.27 -2.93 4.81
C LEU A 173 -1.62 -2.15 6.09
N ASP A 174 -1.42 -0.84 6.07
CA ASP A 174 -1.64 0.09 7.18
C ASP A 174 -3.08 0.07 7.74
N PRO A 175 -4.18 0.01 6.98
CA PRO A 175 -5.52 0.00 7.57
C PRO A 175 -5.79 -1.31 8.32
N GLY A 176 -5.24 -2.44 7.87
CA GLY A 176 -5.35 -3.71 8.58
C GLY A 176 -4.52 -3.71 9.86
N THR A 177 -3.24 -3.36 9.75
CA THR A 177 -2.31 -3.43 10.89
C THR A 177 -2.55 -2.35 11.95
N SER A 178 -3.02 -1.17 11.59
CA SER A 178 -3.42 -0.12 12.54
C SER A 178 -4.67 -0.48 13.34
N ARG A 179 -5.65 -1.15 12.71
CA ARG A 179 -6.82 -1.74 13.41
C ARG A 179 -6.39 -2.83 14.37
N ALA A 180 -5.55 -3.76 13.91
CA ALA A 180 -5.00 -4.82 14.75
C ALA A 180 -4.27 -4.24 15.97
N TRP A 181 -3.51 -3.15 15.81
CA TRP A 181 -2.93 -2.43 16.94
C TRP A 181 -3.99 -1.96 17.93
N GLY A 182 -5.07 -1.35 17.45
CA GLY A 182 -6.19 -0.89 18.30
C GLY A 182 -6.88 -1.99 19.09
N PHE A 183 -6.97 -3.21 18.56
CA PHE A 183 -7.60 -4.35 19.26
C PHE A 183 -6.66 -5.07 20.23
N PHE A 184 -5.37 -5.16 19.90
CA PHE A 184 -4.45 -6.07 20.59
C PHE A 184 -3.31 -5.40 21.35
N SER A 185 -3.07 -4.09 21.14
CA SER A 185 -2.01 -3.35 21.83
C SER A 185 -2.61 -2.45 22.92
N PRO A 186 -2.18 -2.58 24.19
CA PRO A 186 -2.55 -1.64 25.24
C PRO A 186 -1.76 -0.31 25.17
N ILE A 187 -0.83 -0.19 24.22
CA ILE A 187 0.09 0.95 24.12
C ILE A 187 -0.46 1.96 23.11
N HIS A 188 -0.69 3.19 23.55
CA HIS A 188 -1.11 4.31 22.71
C HIS A 188 -0.11 5.45 22.87
N PRO A 189 1.01 5.41 22.15
CA PRO A 189 2.04 6.43 22.25
C PRO A 189 1.54 7.72 21.58
N ASP A 190 1.79 8.85 22.23
CA ASP A 190 1.41 10.18 21.75
C ASP A 190 2.46 10.78 20.80
N GLY A 191 2.07 11.88 20.14
CA GLY A 191 2.93 12.66 19.26
C GLY A 191 3.19 11.99 17.91
N MET A 192 4.00 12.66 17.08
CA MET A 192 4.22 12.27 15.68
C MET A 192 4.75 10.85 15.53
N PHE A 193 5.73 10.46 16.36
CA PHE A 193 6.29 9.12 16.31
C PHE A 193 5.27 8.07 16.79
N GLY A 194 4.49 8.38 17.83
CA GLY A 194 3.47 7.47 18.34
C GLY A 194 2.36 7.21 17.32
N TRP A 195 1.93 8.27 16.63
CA TRP A 195 0.98 8.16 15.52
C TRP A 195 1.57 7.35 14.35
N TRP A 196 2.81 7.64 13.93
CA TRP A 196 3.49 6.86 12.89
C TRP A 196 3.57 5.38 13.28
N LEU A 197 3.94 5.08 14.52
CA LEU A 197 4.05 3.70 15.01
C LEU A 197 2.69 3.00 14.96
N ARG A 198 1.63 3.64 15.45
CA ARG A 198 0.28 3.05 15.44
C ARG A 198 -0.20 2.72 14.02
N PHE A 199 0.04 3.61 13.05
CA PHE A 199 -0.48 3.43 11.69
C PHE A 199 0.42 2.56 10.80
N PHE A 200 1.74 2.65 10.96
CA PHE A 200 2.69 2.11 9.99
C PHE A 200 3.64 1.03 10.54
N TRP A 201 3.48 0.58 11.79
CA TRP A 201 4.33 -0.49 12.34
C TRP A 201 4.34 -1.75 11.46
N GLY A 202 3.20 -2.11 10.85
CA GLY A 202 3.07 -3.28 9.99
C GLY A 202 3.91 -3.15 8.73
N ASN A 203 3.90 -1.96 8.12
CA ASN A 203 4.73 -1.63 6.97
C ASN A 203 6.22 -1.69 7.34
N ALA A 204 6.60 -1.02 8.44
CA ALA A 204 7.97 -1.03 8.94
C ALA A 204 8.46 -2.46 9.24
N ALA A 205 7.65 -3.27 9.90
CA ALA A 205 7.98 -4.67 10.21
C ALA A 205 8.19 -5.49 8.94
N MET A 206 7.34 -5.34 7.92
CA MET A 206 7.50 -6.04 6.64
C MET A 206 8.72 -5.56 5.85
N LEU A 207 8.97 -4.26 5.80
CA LEU A 207 10.16 -3.71 5.16
C LEU A 207 11.43 -4.23 5.82
N LEU A 208 11.52 -4.18 7.15
CA LEU A 208 12.66 -4.69 7.90
C LEU A 208 12.85 -6.19 7.72
N ALA A 209 11.76 -6.98 7.73
CA ALA A 209 11.82 -8.43 7.48
C ALA A 209 12.33 -8.76 6.07
N MET A 210 11.84 -8.06 5.04
CA MET A 210 12.30 -8.22 3.67
C MET A 210 13.77 -7.80 3.49
N MET A 211 14.17 -6.67 4.09
CA MET A 211 15.56 -6.19 4.05
C MET A 211 16.50 -7.15 4.78
N GLY A 212 16.11 -7.63 5.95
CA GLY A 212 16.86 -8.62 6.72
C GLY A 212 17.01 -9.95 5.96
N TRP A 213 15.96 -10.38 5.25
CA TRP A 213 16.04 -11.55 4.36
C TRP A 213 17.05 -11.33 3.23
N ASP A 214 16.99 -10.17 2.55
CA ASP A 214 17.91 -9.84 1.47
C ASP A 214 19.37 -9.80 1.95
N ILE A 215 19.64 -9.17 3.09
CA ILE A 215 20.97 -9.16 3.71
C ILE A 215 21.43 -10.59 4.04
N ARG A 216 20.58 -11.38 4.71
CA ARG A 216 20.94 -12.73 5.14
C ARG A 216 21.17 -13.71 3.98
N ARG A 217 20.44 -13.56 2.88
CA ARG A 217 20.52 -14.48 1.72
C ARG A 217 21.45 -14.02 0.62
N HIS A 218 21.57 -12.71 0.42
CA HIS A 218 22.27 -12.11 -0.72
C HIS A 218 23.40 -11.16 -0.31
N GLY A 219 23.61 -10.93 0.99
CA GLY A 219 24.67 -10.08 1.55
C GLY A 219 24.39 -8.57 1.47
N ARG A 220 23.27 -8.16 0.90
CA ARG A 220 22.87 -6.75 0.72
C ARG A 220 21.38 -6.64 0.40
N VAL A 221 20.79 -5.48 0.66
CA VAL A 221 19.41 -5.15 0.28
C VAL A 221 19.32 -4.93 -1.23
N HIS A 222 18.28 -5.47 -1.87
CA HIS A 222 18.05 -5.23 -3.29
C HIS A 222 17.70 -3.74 -3.57
N PRO A 223 18.24 -3.10 -4.61
CA PRO A 223 17.98 -1.68 -4.87
C PRO A 223 16.50 -1.32 -5.01
N ALA A 224 15.72 -2.13 -5.72
CA ALA A 224 14.27 -1.94 -5.81
C ALA A 224 13.54 -2.00 -4.46
N LEU A 225 13.97 -2.86 -3.52
CA LEU A 225 13.40 -2.92 -2.18
C LEU A 225 13.80 -1.69 -1.38
N LEU A 226 15.06 -1.27 -1.45
CA LEU A 226 15.54 -0.09 -0.75
C LEU A 226 14.83 1.18 -1.25
N ALA A 227 14.74 1.38 -2.56
CA ALA A 227 14.10 2.55 -3.15
C ALA A 227 12.58 2.56 -2.95
N GLY A 228 11.92 1.40 -3.11
CA GLY A 228 10.48 1.28 -2.86
C GLY A 228 10.13 1.44 -1.38
N GLY A 229 10.93 0.86 -0.48
CA GLY A 229 10.79 1.05 0.96
C GLY A 229 11.02 2.49 1.37
N ALA A 230 12.05 3.15 0.83
CA ALA A 230 12.29 4.58 1.07
C ALA A 230 11.14 5.45 0.56
N LEU A 231 10.54 5.12 -0.58
CA LEU A 231 9.36 5.82 -1.10
C LEU A 231 8.14 5.65 -0.17
N ILE A 232 7.88 4.44 0.32
CA ILE A 232 6.82 4.17 1.30
C ILE A 232 7.06 4.99 2.57
N THR A 233 8.23 4.85 3.20
CA THR A 233 8.56 5.56 4.45
C THR A 233 8.54 7.08 4.27
N ALA A 234 9.00 7.61 3.14
CA ALA A 234 8.91 9.05 2.86
C ALA A 234 7.45 9.52 2.75
N GLY A 235 6.59 8.71 2.12
CA GLY A 235 5.15 8.93 2.10
C GLY A 235 4.58 8.96 3.51
N GLU A 236 4.80 7.91 4.29
CA GLU A 236 4.32 7.78 5.67
C GLU A 236 4.73 8.98 6.53
N VAL A 237 6.00 9.39 6.46
CA VAL A 237 6.51 10.58 7.14
C VAL A 237 5.75 11.83 6.68
N ALA A 238 5.54 12.02 5.38
CA ALA A 238 4.77 13.14 4.87
C ALA A 238 3.32 13.14 5.39
N ALA A 239 2.68 11.97 5.45
CA ALA A 239 1.33 11.84 6.02
C ALA A 239 1.29 12.24 7.51
N VAL A 240 2.30 11.85 8.30
CA VAL A 240 2.44 12.27 9.70
C VAL A 240 2.64 13.79 9.80
N PHE A 241 3.45 14.39 8.93
CA PHE A 241 3.62 15.86 8.94
C PHE A 241 2.33 16.60 8.57
N LEU A 242 1.56 16.06 7.63
CA LEU A 242 0.26 16.62 7.26
C LEU A 242 -0.74 16.51 8.42
N GLU A 243 -0.76 15.38 9.12
CA GLU A 243 -1.59 15.15 10.30
C GLU A 243 -1.35 16.15 11.44
N PHE A 244 -0.10 16.52 11.69
CA PHE A 244 0.23 17.47 12.76
C PHE A 244 0.25 18.92 12.27
N SER A 245 -0.32 19.19 11.09
CA SER A 245 -0.33 20.52 10.46
C SER A 245 -1.74 21.14 10.49
N PRO A 246 -1.95 22.22 11.28
CA PRO A 246 -3.23 22.94 11.29
C PRO A 246 -3.62 23.53 9.93
N TRP A 247 -2.62 23.84 9.09
CA TRP A 247 -2.86 24.30 7.73
C TRP A 247 -3.48 23.19 6.87
N TRP A 248 -2.94 21.97 6.96
CA TRP A 248 -3.46 20.83 6.21
C TRP A 248 -4.89 20.51 6.62
N HIS A 249 -5.21 20.56 7.91
CA HIS A 249 -6.57 20.27 8.38
C HIS A 249 -7.60 21.24 7.77
N ARG A 250 -7.25 22.52 7.63
CA ARG A 250 -8.12 23.49 6.94
C ARG A 250 -8.29 23.17 5.46
N VAL A 251 -7.20 22.79 4.78
CA VAL A 251 -7.25 22.42 3.35
C VAL A 251 -8.08 21.17 3.13
N ALA A 252 -7.81 20.11 3.89
CA ALA A 252 -8.49 18.83 3.77
C ALA A 252 -9.99 18.96 4.12
N GLY A 253 -10.34 19.67 5.19
CA GLY A 253 -11.73 20.00 5.49
C GLY A 253 -12.41 20.80 4.38
N GLY A 254 -11.73 21.80 3.81
CA GLY A 254 -12.24 22.58 2.67
C GLY A 254 -12.50 21.72 1.42
N LEU A 255 -11.63 20.75 1.13
CA LEU A 255 -11.81 19.82 0.01
C LEU A 255 -13.03 18.91 0.22
N VAL A 256 -13.20 18.35 1.42
CA VAL A 256 -14.35 17.48 1.75
C VAL A 256 -15.66 18.28 1.69
N MET A 257 -15.68 19.51 2.21
CA MET A 257 -16.86 20.37 2.14
C MET A 257 -17.20 20.76 0.70
N ALA A 258 -16.21 21.15 -0.10
CA ALA A 258 -16.42 21.46 -1.51
C ALA A 258 -16.98 20.26 -2.28
N TRP A 259 -16.53 19.04 -1.96
CA TRP A 259 -17.08 17.80 -2.52
C TRP A 259 -18.53 17.57 -2.08
N GLY A 260 -18.79 17.63 -0.76
CA GLY A 260 -20.11 17.34 -0.18
C GLY A 260 -21.20 18.32 -0.61
N TRP A 261 -20.85 19.55 -1.00
CA TRP A 261 -21.78 20.57 -1.50
C TRP A 261 -22.02 20.48 -3.03
N THR A 262 -21.32 19.59 -3.74
CA THR A 262 -21.53 19.35 -5.18
C THR A 262 -22.51 18.20 -5.48
N GLY A 263 -23.23 17.71 -4.47
CA GLY A 263 -24.27 16.68 -4.58
C GLY A 263 -25.67 17.24 -4.35
#